data_AF-A0A1E3LYL9-F1
#
_entry.id   AF-A0A1E3LYL9-F1
#
_cell.length_a   1.000
_cell.length_b   1.000
_cell.length_c   1.000
_cell.angle_alpha   90.00
_cell.angle_beta   90.00
_cell.angle_gamma   90.00
#
_symmetry.space_group_name_H-M   'P 1'
#
loop_
_entity.id
_entity.type
_entity.pdbx_description
1 polymer ?
#
loop_
_entity_poly.entity_id
_entity_poly.type
_entity_poly.pdbx_seq_one_letter_code
_entity_poly.pdbx_strand_id
1 'polypeptide(L)'
;MTAEVFPDEFSVLEACGRLIDFNAWEQTKIDPEGWLSNFSADERPFALVMLSRFTFLTDHLVDQLFRSAFQNLSNALFGEAWPKFDEVCDRWRTFCNSALITIVQGETPNPSDSGWLFARKARQAVGIDQDQLKEPREVVAMLADGFSGPVVFVVSVA
;
A
#
# COMPACT_ATOMS: atom_id res chain seq x y z
N MET A 1 -14.00 37.78 10.22
CA MET A 1 -12.97 37.13 11.05
C MET A 1 -13.49 35.75 11.41
N THR A 2 -13.14 34.75 10.62
CA THR A 2 -13.32 33.34 11.02
C THR A 2 -12.33 33.10 12.15
N ALA A 3 -12.82 32.88 13.37
CA ALA A 3 -11.97 32.35 14.42
C ALA A 3 -11.53 30.96 13.93
N GLU A 4 -10.28 30.81 13.51
CA GLU A 4 -9.71 29.49 13.27
C GLU A 4 -9.68 28.80 14.62
N VAL A 5 -10.67 27.92 14.82
CA VAL A 5 -10.73 27.04 15.99
C VAL A 5 -9.65 26.00 15.78
N PHE A 6 -8.48 26.26 16.34
CA PHE A 6 -7.41 25.27 16.41
C PHE A 6 -7.90 24.05 17.20
N PRO A 7 -7.53 22.83 16.77
CA PRO A 7 -7.94 21.63 17.46
C PRO A 7 -7.34 21.61 18.88
N ASP A 8 -8.14 21.14 19.83
CA ASP A 8 -7.73 20.99 21.22
C ASP A 8 -6.65 19.90 21.35
N GLU A 9 -5.55 20.23 22.03
CA GLU A 9 -4.38 19.35 22.16
C GLU A 9 -4.71 18.03 22.84
N PHE A 10 -5.49 18.07 23.93
CA PHE A 10 -5.89 16.87 24.65
C PHE A 10 -6.65 15.92 23.73
N SER A 11 -7.62 16.45 22.98
CA SER A 11 -8.42 15.69 22.02
C SER A 11 -7.58 15.08 20.90
N VAL A 12 -6.58 15.82 20.38
CA VAL A 12 -5.67 15.32 19.33
C VAL A 12 -4.78 14.20 19.85
N LEU A 13 -4.18 14.37 21.04
CA LEU A 13 -3.34 13.36 21.66
C LEU A 13 -4.13 12.10 22.03
N GLU A 14 -5.34 12.26 22.56
CA GLU A 14 -6.24 11.13 22.84
C GLU A 14 -6.55 10.35 21.55
N ALA A 15 -6.85 11.04 20.44
CA ALA A 15 -7.08 10.41 19.15
C ALA A 15 -5.85 9.64 18.65
N CYS A 16 -4.64 10.22 18.79
CA CYS A 16 -3.40 9.53 18.45
C CYS A 16 -3.17 8.29 19.31
N GLY A 17 -3.44 8.38 20.62
CA GLY A 17 -3.38 7.24 21.54
C GLY A 17 -4.29 6.09 21.12
N ARG A 18 -5.54 6.39 20.72
CA ARG A 18 -6.47 5.38 20.20
C ARG A 18 -5.97 4.71 18.91
N LEU A 19 -5.30 5.44 18.03
CA LEU A 19 -4.70 4.86 16.82
C LEU A 19 -3.57 3.88 17.16
N ILE A 20 -2.81 4.15 18.22
CA ILE A 20 -1.81 3.23 18.76
C ILE A 20 -2.50 2.00 19.38
N ASP A 21 -3.55 2.20 20.19
CA ASP A 21 -4.30 1.12 20.83
C ASP A 21 -4.93 0.15 19.82
N PHE A 22 -5.40 0.67 18.68
CA PHE A 22 -5.93 -0.14 17.58
C PHE A 22 -4.86 -0.76 16.68
N ASN A 23 -3.57 -0.63 17.01
CA ASN A 23 -2.43 -1.01 16.17
C ASN A 23 -2.44 -0.37 14.77
N ALA A 24 -3.22 0.70 14.59
CA ALA A 24 -3.19 1.47 13.36
C ALA A 24 -1.86 2.21 13.23
N TRP A 25 -1.31 2.69 14.36
CA TRP A 25 0.01 3.29 14.49
C TRP A 25 0.93 2.40 15.33
N GLU A 26 2.19 2.30 14.92
CA GLU A 26 3.21 1.57 15.68
C GLU A 26 3.79 2.50 16.77
N GLN A 27 3.58 2.17 18.04
CA GLN A 27 4.06 2.95 19.19
C GLN A 27 5.58 3.19 19.17
N THR A 28 6.36 2.27 18.61
CA THR A 28 7.82 2.41 18.49
C THR A 28 8.26 3.39 17.41
N LYS A 29 7.37 3.79 16.51
CA LYS A 29 7.66 4.68 15.37
C LYS A 29 7.04 6.07 15.51
N ILE A 30 6.00 6.23 16.34
CA ILE A 30 5.29 7.50 16.49
C ILE A 30 5.21 7.91 17.96
N ASP A 31 5.72 9.11 18.24
CA ASP A 31 5.63 9.79 19.53
C ASP A 31 5.02 11.19 19.32
N PRO A 32 3.68 11.33 19.39
CA PRO A 32 3.01 12.61 19.14
C PRO A 32 3.35 13.68 20.18
N GLU A 33 3.49 13.31 21.44
CA GLU A 33 3.84 14.21 22.54
C GLU A 33 5.28 14.72 22.38
N GLY A 34 6.23 13.81 22.15
CA GLY A 34 7.62 14.15 21.89
C GLY A 34 7.77 15.01 20.63
N TRP A 35 7.01 14.72 19.57
CA TRP A 35 7.01 15.54 18.36
C TRP A 35 6.50 16.96 18.63
N LEU A 36 5.36 17.13 19.33
CA LEU A 36 4.81 18.45 19.71
C LEU A 36 5.75 19.25 20.62
N SER A 37 6.59 18.59 21.41
CA SER A 37 7.56 19.26 22.30
C SER A 37 8.64 20.06 21.55
N ASN A 38 8.81 19.85 20.23
CA ASN A 38 9.77 20.57 19.40
C ASN A 38 9.28 21.95 18.93
N PHE A 39 8.02 22.31 19.19
CA PHE A 39 7.42 23.55 18.72
C PHE A 39 7.29 24.59 19.84
N SER A 40 7.55 25.85 19.51
CA SER A 40 7.30 26.97 20.42
C SER A 40 5.80 27.17 20.67
N ALA A 41 5.46 27.93 21.72
CA ALA A 41 4.06 28.20 22.08
C ALA A 41 3.25 28.83 20.93
N ASP A 42 3.90 29.68 20.11
CA ASP A 42 3.26 30.37 18.99
C ASP A 42 3.09 29.46 17.77
N GLU A 43 3.91 28.41 17.63
CA GLU A 43 3.86 27.43 16.53
C GLU A 43 2.94 26.24 16.84
N ARG A 44 2.71 25.96 18.12
CA ARG A 44 1.96 24.80 18.61
C ARG A 44 0.57 24.66 17.99
N PRO A 45 -0.24 25.73 17.78
CA PRO A 45 -1.54 25.60 17.13
C PRO A 45 -1.45 25.05 15.70
N PHE A 46 -0.42 25.42 14.94
CA PHE A 46 -0.21 24.91 13.58
C PHE A 46 0.25 23.45 13.59
N ALA A 47 1.15 23.10 14.52
CA ALA A 47 1.60 21.71 14.70
C ALA A 47 0.43 20.79 15.05
N LEU A 48 -0.51 21.24 15.88
CA LEU A 48 -1.74 20.50 16.21
C LEU A 48 -2.63 20.28 15.00
N VAL A 49 -2.76 21.27 14.11
CA VAL A 49 -3.50 21.09 12.84
C VAL A 49 -2.82 20.02 11.98
N MET A 50 -1.49 20.06 11.83
CA MET A 50 -0.75 19.06 11.08
C MET A 50 -0.94 17.66 11.67
N LEU A 51 -0.79 17.52 12.98
CA LEU A 51 -0.94 16.23 13.68
C LEU A 51 -2.38 15.70 13.57
N SER A 52 -3.39 16.58 13.69
CA SER A 52 -4.80 16.20 13.54
C SER A 52 -5.17 15.66 12.15
N ARG A 53 -4.34 15.95 11.14
CA ARG A 53 -4.52 15.50 9.75
C ARG A 53 -3.48 14.47 9.34
N PHE A 54 -2.55 14.14 10.22
CA PHE A 54 -1.51 13.18 9.94
C PHE A 54 -2.11 11.78 9.81
N THR A 55 -1.84 11.14 8.68
CA THR A 55 -2.22 9.75 8.45
C THR A 55 -0.95 8.94 8.30
N PHE A 56 -0.78 7.96 9.17
CA PHE A 56 0.26 6.95 9.06
C PHE A 56 -0.39 5.58 8.96
N LEU A 57 0.09 4.79 7.99
CA LEU A 57 -0.23 3.38 7.88
C LEU A 57 1.05 2.60 8.16
N THR A 58 0.98 1.72 9.14
CA THR A 58 2.04 0.79 9.49
C THR A 58 2.35 -0.17 8.35
N ASP A 59 3.58 -0.68 8.28
CA ASP A 59 4.02 -1.54 7.19
C ASP A 59 3.14 -2.78 7.04
N HIS A 60 2.71 -3.35 8.17
CA HIS A 60 1.85 -4.51 8.18
C HIS A 60 0.43 -4.19 7.66
N LEU A 61 -0.12 -3.01 7.94
CA LEU A 61 -1.40 -2.58 7.37
C LEU A 61 -1.28 -2.39 5.86
N VAL A 62 -0.19 -1.77 5.39
CA VAL A 62 0.07 -1.64 3.95
C VAL A 62 0.18 -3.01 3.29
N ASP A 63 0.83 -3.98 3.93
CA ASP A 63 0.91 -5.35 3.43
C ASP A 63 -0.46 -6.04 3.39
N GLN A 64 -1.33 -5.84 4.38
CA GLN A 64 -2.68 -6.40 4.36
C GLN A 64 -3.56 -5.75 3.29
N LEU A 65 -3.49 -4.43 3.13
CA LEU A 65 -4.19 -3.72 2.06
C LEU A 65 -3.73 -4.22 0.69
N PHE A 66 -2.43 -4.41 0.51
CA PHE A 66 -1.88 -4.93 -0.73
C PHE A 66 -2.28 -6.40 -0.98
N ARG A 67 -2.21 -7.27 0.03
CA ARG A 67 -2.69 -8.66 -0.06
C ARG A 67 -4.16 -8.72 -0.44
N SER A 68 -5.00 -7.90 0.19
CA SER A 68 -6.43 -7.83 -0.11
C SER A 68 -6.68 -7.33 -1.54
N ALA A 69 -6.00 -6.27 -1.97
CA ALA A 69 -6.10 -5.77 -3.34
C ALA A 69 -5.67 -6.81 -4.38
N PHE A 70 -4.59 -7.56 -4.09
CA PHE A 70 -4.13 -8.63 -4.96
C PHE A 70 -5.12 -9.80 -4.99
N GLN A 71 -5.65 -10.22 -3.83
CA GLN A 71 -6.66 -11.28 -3.74
C GLN A 71 -7.95 -10.89 -4.48
N ASN A 72 -8.34 -9.61 -4.48
CA ASN A 72 -9.49 -9.13 -5.23
C ASN A 72 -9.38 -9.36 -6.75
N LEU A 73 -8.19 -9.63 -7.29
CA LEU A 73 -8.02 -10.06 -8.69
C LEU A 73 -8.75 -11.39 -8.96
N SER A 74 -9.03 -12.21 -7.93
CA SER A 74 -9.87 -13.40 -8.08
C SER A 74 -11.25 -13.07 -8.65
N ASN A 75 -11.81 -11.90 -8.34
CA ASN A 75 -13.10 -11.48 -8.88
C ASN A 75 -13.03 -11.30 -10.41
N ALA A 76 -11.90 -10.82 -10.94
CA ALA A 76 -11.69 -10.73 -12.38
C ALA A 76 -11.51 -12.11 -13.05
N LEU A 77 -10.98 -13.09 -12.32
CA LEU A 77 -10.79 -14.46 -12.82
C LEU A 77 -12.10 -15.27 -12.86
N PHE A 78 -12.99 -15.07 -11.89
CA PHE A 78 -14.19 -15.89 -11.72
C PHE A 78 -15.50 -15.18 -12.10
N GLY A 79 -15.50 -13.84 -12.18
CA GLY A 79 -16.68 -13.06 -12.50
C GLY A 79 -17.81 -13.25 -11.47
N GLU A 80 -19.06 -13.29 -11.94
CA GLU A 80 -20.24 -13.39 -11.08
C GLU A 80 -20.55 -14.83 -10.62
N ALA A 81 -20.07 -15.84 -11.35
CA ALA A 81 -20.39 -17.25 -11.09
C ALA A 81 -19.15 -18.02 -10.64
N TRP A 82 -18.99 -18.16 -9.32
CA TRP A 82 -17.85 -18.85 -8.74
C TRP A 82 -17.94 -20.37 -8.97
N PRO A 83 -16.86 -21.00 -9.47
CA PRO A 83 -16.77 -22.45 -9.54
C PRO A 83 -16.74 -23.11 -8.16
N LYS A 84 -16.65 -24.45 -8.16
CA LYS A 84 -16.40 -25.22 -6.92
C LYS A 84 -15.07 -24.81 -6.29
N PHE A 85 -14.97 -24.92 -4.97
CA PHE A 85 -13.81 -24.47 -4.20
C PHE A 85 -12.47 -25.04 -4.72
N ASP A 86 -12.42 -26.34 -5.03
CA ASP A 86 -11.18 -26.97 -5.52
C ASP A 86 -10.72 -26.35 -6.85
N GLU A 87 -11.65 -26.07 -7.76
CA GLU A 87 -11.35 -25.43 -9.05
C GLU A 87 -10.90 -23.98 -8.85
N VAL A 88 -11.52 -23.25 -7.92
CA VAL A 88 -11.10 -21.89 -7.54
C VAL A 88 -9.65 -21.90 -7.04
N CYS A 89 -9.31 -22.83 -6.14
CA CYS A 89 -7.95 -22.96 -5.61
C CYS A 89 -6.92 -23.27 -6.70
N ASP A 90 -7.23 -24.19 -7.62
CA ASP A 90 -6.31 -24.58 -8.69
C ASP A 90 -6.12 -23.46 -9.73
N ARG A 91 -7.20 -22.77 -10.10
CA ARG A 91 -7.13 -21.62 -11.02
C ARG A 91 -6.41 -20.44 -10.39
N TRP A 92 -6.64 -20.17 -9.11
CA TRP A 92 -5.91 -19.12 -8.38
C TRP A 92 -4.42 -19.45 -8.28
N ARG A 93 -4.05 -20.70 -7.96
CA ARG A 93 -2.66 -21.13 -7.93
C ARG A 93 -2.00 -21.01 -9.31
N THR A 94 -2.72 -21.39 -10.37
CA THR A 94 -2.27 -21.25 -11.75
C THR A 94 -2.02 -19.78 -12.12
N PHE A 95 -2.94 -18.88 -11.73
CA PHE A 95 -2.75 -17.44 -11.89
C PHE A 95 -1.49 -16.97 -11.16
N CYS A 96 -1.35 -17.26 -9.86
CA CYS A 96 -0.20 -16.84 -9.07
C CYS A 96 1.13 -17.35 -9.62
N ASN A 97 1.17 -18.58 -10.17
CA ASN A 97 2.39 -19.18 -10.71
C ASN A 97 2.76 -18.71 -12.13
N SER A 98 1.84 -18.06 -12.84
CA SER A 98 2.04 -17.66 -14.25
C SER A 98 1.97 -16.15 -14.48
N ALA A 99 1.42 -15.39 -13.54
CA ALA A 99 1.30 -13.94 -13.66
C ALA A 99 2.68 -13.28 -13.67
N LEU A 100 2.91 -12.37 -14.61
CA LEU A 100 4.03 -11.44 -14.56
C LEU A 100 3.61 -10.22 -13.75
N ILE A 101 4.49 -9.78 -12.85
CA ILE A 101 4.29 -8.55 -12.07
C ILE A 101 5.23 -7.49 -12.65
N THR A 102 4.68 -6.35 -13.03
CA THR A 102 5.45 -5.20 -13.50
C THR A 102 5.01 -3.93 -12.80
N ILE A 103 5.93 -2.99 -12.70
CA ILE A 103 5.65 -1.67 -12.18
C ILE A 103 5.05 -0.77 -13.24
N VAL A 104 4.36 0.30 -12.83
CA VAL A 104 4.08 1.44 -13.70
C VAL A 104 5.24 2.43 -13.57
N GLN A 105 5.89 2.74 -14.69
CA GLN A 105 6.98 3.74 -14.74
C GLN A 105 6.40 5.11 -15.13
N GLY A 106 6.92 6.18 -14.52
CA GLY A 106 6.65 7.55 -14.96
C GLY A 106 7.35 7.88 -16.29
N GLU A 107 7.15 9.11 -16.78
CA GLU A 107 7.77 9.59 -18.04
C GLU A 107 9.30 9.55 -18.00
N THR A 108 9.89 9.76 -16.82
CA THR A 108 11.32 9.59 -16.56
C THR A 108 11.48 8.57 -15.43
N PRO A 109 11.81 7.30 -15.74
CA PRO A 109 11.90 6.25 -14.73
C PRO A 109 12.89 6.60 -13.63
N ASN A 110 12.46 6.50 -12.37
CA ASN A 110 13.32 6.71 -11.22
C ASN A 110 13.28 5.48 -10.29
N PRO A 111 14.43 4.95 -9.83
CA PRO A 111 14.46 3.90 -8.82
C PRO A 111 13.70 4.22 -7.52
N SER A 112 13.47 5.51 -7.21
CA SER A 112 12.64 5.95 -6.08
C SER A 112 11.13 5.88 -6.35
N ASP A 113 10.71 5.49 -7.55
CA ASP A 113 9.30 5.35 -7.89
C ASP A 113 8.67 4.25 -7.02
N SER A 114 7.46 4.53 -6.53
CA SER A 114 6.76 3.64 -5.60
C SER A 114 6.44 2.26 -6.18
N GLY A 115 6.45 2.11 -7.51
CA GLY A 115 6.29 0.82 -8.18
C GLY A 115 7.26 -0.24 -7.64
N TRP A 116 8.52 0.12 -7.40
CA TRP A 116 9.52 -0.84 -6.89
C TRP A 116 9.24 -1.31 -5.47
N LEU A 117 8.65 -0.45 -4.63
CA LEU A 117 8.18 -0.83 -3.30
C LEU A 117 7.08 -1.90 -3.40
N PHE A 118 6.12 -1.72 -4.30
CA PHE A 118 5.02 -2.68 -4.47
C PHE A 118 5.42 -3.97 -5.18
N ALA A 119 6.38 -3.92 -6.12
CA ALA A 119 6.99 -5.13 -6.69
C ALA A 119 7.67 -5.97 -5.59
N ARG A 120 8.37 -5.31 -4.65
CA ARG A 120 8.95 -6.00 -3.48
C ARG A 120 7.86 -6.60 -2.59
N LYS A 121 6.75 -5.90 -2.35
CA LYS A 121 5.61 -6.41 -1.59
C LYS A 121 4.90 -7.58 -2.29
N ALA A 122 4.85 -7.64 -3.62
CA ALA A 122 4.38 -8.84 -4.35
C ALA A 122 5.16 -10.10 -3.95
N ARG A 123 6.47 -9.99 -3.85
CA ARG A 123 7.30 -11.11 -3.38
C ARG A 123 7.12 -11.39 -1.89
N GLN A 124 7.22 -10.37 -1.05
CA GLN A 124 7.28 -10.56 0.42
C GLN A 124 5.92 -10.82 1.06
N ALA A 125 4.88 -10.11 0.62
CA ALA A 125 3.54 -10.21 1.18
C ALA A 125 2.68 -11.23 0.43
N VAL A 126 2.74 -11.30 -0.91
CA VAL A 126 1.89 -12.25 -1.67
C VAL A 126 2.59 -13.59 -1.89
N GLY A 127 3.92 -13.60 -1.96
CA GLY A 127 4.70 -14.82 -2.23
C GLY A 127 4.92 -15.10 -3.71
N ILE A 128 4.85 -14.07 -4.56
CA ILE A 128 5.17 -14.19 -5.99
C ILE A 128 6.67 -14.42 -6.16
N ASP A 129 7.05 -15.30 -7.08
CA ASP A 129 8.46 -15.61 -7.34
C ASP A 129 9.19 -14.36 -7.88
N GLN A 130 10.47 -14.22 -7.52
CA GLN A 130 11.31 -13.14 -8.02
C GLN A 130 11.43 -13.16 -9.55
N ASP A 131 11.44 -14.34 -10.17
CA ASP A 131 11.55 -14.48 -11.62
C ASP A 131 10.31 -13.97 -12.37
N GLN A 132 9.18 -13.85 -11.66
CA GLN A 132 7.94 -13.27 -12.17
C GLN A 132 7.90 -11.74 -12.08
N LEU A 133 8.85 -11.12 -11.36
CA LEU A 133 8.99 -9.65 -11.32
C LEU A 133 9.81 -9.20 -12.53
N LYS A 134 9.19 -8.42 -13.42
CA LYS A 134 9.79 -7.96 -14.67
C LYS A 134 9.67 -6.45 -14.82
N GLU A 135 10.66 -5.83 -15.45
CA GLU A 135 10.52 -4.45 -15.90
C GLU A 135 9.52 -4.36 -17.06
N PRO A 136 8.87 -3.20 -17.26
CA PRO A 136 7.90 -3.03 -18.34
C PRO A 136 8.43 -3.41 -19.72
N ARG A 137 9.69 -3.10 -20.01
CA ARG A 137 10.32 -3.45 -21.30
C ARG A 137 10.45 -4.95 -21.49
N GLU A 138 10.80 -5.69 -20.44
CA GLU A 138 10.89 -7.15 -20.48
C GLU A 138 9.50 -7.77 -20.69
N VAL A 139 8.46 -7.26 -20.00
CA VAL A 139 7.08 -7.72 -20.21
C VAL A 139 6.63 -7.50 -21.65
N VAL A 140 6.89 -6.31 -22.22
CA VAL A 140 6.54 -6.02 -23.62
C VAL A 140 7.27 -6.97 -24.57
N ALA A 141 8.55 -7.24 -24.35
CA ALA A 141 9.31 -8.20 -25.15
C ALA A 141 8.71 -9.62 -25.04
N MET A 142 8.39 -10.08 -23.83
CA MET A 142 7.77 -11.39 -23.61
C MET A 142 6.39 -11.50 -24.29
N LEU A 143 5.58 -10.43 -24.24
CA LEU A 143 4.30 -10.37 -24.95
C LEU A 143 4.49 -10.43 -26.47
N ALA A 144 5.49 -9.74 -27.00
CA ALA A 144 5.83 -9.80 -28.42
C ALA A 144 6.33 -11.19 -28.86
N ASP A 145 7.01 -11.91 -27.96
CA ASP A 145 7.50 -13.27 -28.15
C ASP A 145 6.42 -14.36 -27.93
N GLY A 146 5.17 -13.96 -27.63
CA GLY A 146 4.02 -14.85 -27.57
C GLY A 146 3.58 -15.27 -26.17
N PHE A 147 4.10 -14.66 -25.11
CA PHE A 147 3.53 -14.83 -23.77
C PHE A 147 2.06 -14.38 -23.76
N SER A 148 1.17 -15.25 -23.28
CA SER A 148 -0.28 -15.02 -23.23
C SER A 148 -0.86 -15.13 -21.81
N GLY A 149 0.01 -15.12 -20.80
CA GLY A 149 -0.41 -15.22 -19.40
C GLY A 149 -0.83 -13.86 -18.82
N PRO A 150 -1.25 -13.84 -17.55
CA PRO A 150 -1.66 -12.61 -16.89
C PRO A 150 -0.48 -11.65 -16.69
N VAL A 151 -0.75 -10.35 -16.83
CA VAL A 151 0.19 -9.28 -16.45
C VAL A 151 -0.50 -8.40 -15.41
N VAL A 152 0.13 -8.26 -14.25
CA VAL A 152 -0.36 -7.44 -13.14
C VAL A 152 0.53 -6.21 -13.00
N PHE A 153 -0.08 -5.04 -13.12
CA PHE A 153 0.58 -3.77 -12.89
C PHE A 153 0.47 -3.37 -11.42
N VAL A 154 1.60 -3.07 -10.80
CA VAL A 154 1.65 -2.60 -9.41
C VAL A 154 2.18 -1.17 -9.34
N VAL A 155 1.47 -0.33 -8.60
CA VAL A 155 1.77 1.10 -8.45
C VAL A 155 1.20 1.60 -7.13
N SER A 156 1.80 2.64 -6.55
CA SER A 156 1.09 3.44 -5.55
C SER A 156 0.31 4.54 -6.27
N VAL A 157 -1.01 4.56 -6.11
CA VAL A 157 -1.76 5.77 -6.44
C VAL A 157 -1.58 6.71 -5.25
N ALA A 158 -0.85 7.80 -5.45
CA ALA A 158 -0.77 8.91 -4.51
C ALA A 158 -1.86 9.93 -4.88
#